data_AF-A0A3C2DDG8-F1
#
_entry.id   AF-A0A3C2DDG8-F1
#
_cell.length_a   1.000
_cell.length_b   1.000
_cell.length_c   1.000
_cell.angle_alpha   90.00
_cell.angle_beta   90.00
_cell.angle_gamma   90.00
#
_symmetry.space_group_name_H-M   'P 1'
#
loop_
_entity.id
_entity.type
_entity.pdbx_description
1 polymer ?
#
loop_
_entity_poly.entity_id
_entity_poly.type
_entity_poly.pdbx_seq_one_letter_code
_entity_poly.pdbx_strand_id
1 'polypeptide(L)' 'KTNRDAVAKTLREALARDKTRTQVFDISDLGLVEMTRKRIGEGLLESFAKACEDCGGRGLNLDDDLLAGSG' A
#
# COMPACT_ATOMS: atom_id res chain seq x y z
N LYS A 1 2.19 -23.48 -6.69
CA LYS A 1 2.81 -23.13 -5.38
C LYS A 1 4.23 -22.62 -5.56
N THR A 2 5.09 -23.30 -6.32
CA THR A 2 6.49 -22.92 -6.61
C THR A 2 6.71 -21.44 -6.95
N ASN A 3 5.91 -20.83 -7.84
CA ASN A 3 6.10 -19.42 -8.21
C ASN A 3 5.79 -18.46 -7.06
N ARG A 4 4.83 -18.80 -6.18
CA ARG A 4 4.46 -17.96 -5.04
C ARG A 4 5.57 -17.93 -4.01
N ASP A 5 6.16 -19.10 -3.74
CA ASP A 5 7.29 -19.24 -2.82
C ASP A 5 8.54 -18.55 -3.39
N ALA A 6 8.78 -18.66 -4.69
CA ALA A 6 9.86 -17.96 -5.38
C ALA A 6 9.71 -16.43 -5.25
N VAL A 7 8.51 -15.89 -5.51
CA VAL A 7 8.22 -14.45 -5.36
C VAL A 7 8.43 -13.98 -3.92
N ALA A 8 7.87 -14.70 -2.94
CA ALA A 8 8.01 -14.34 -1.53
C ALA A 8 9.48 -14.40 -1.06
N LYS A 9 10.24 -15.40 -1.53
CA LYS A 9 11.68 -15.51 -1.25
C LYS A 9 12.46 -14.33 -1.84
N THR A 10 12.25 -14.03 -3.13
CA THR A 10 12.92 -12.89 -3.79
C THR A 10 12.60 -11.57 -3.10
N LEU A 11 11.35 -11.36 -2.68
CA LEU A 11 10.95 -10.17 -1.92
C LEU A 11 11.70 -10.07 -0.57
N ARG A 12 11.80 -11.17 0.17
CA ARG A 12 12.56 -11.22 1.44
C ARG A 12 14.04 -10.91 1.24
N GLU A 13 14.66 -11.50 0.23
CA GLU A 13 16.08 -11.26 -0.11
C GLU A 13 16.32 -9.80 -0.50
N ALA A 14 15.43 -9.22 -1.30
CA ALA A 14 15.53 -7.81 -1.69
C ALA A 14 15.46 -6.87 -0.48
N LEU A 15 14.56 -7.16 0.47
CA LEU A 15 14.33 -6.38 1.69
C LEU A 15 15.37 -6.65 2.80
N ALA A 16 16.17 -7.71 2.71
CA ALA A 16 17.24 -8.00 3.67
C ALA A 16 18.32 -6.90 3.72
N ARG A 17 18.41 -6.06 2.67
CA ARG A 17 19.32 -4.91 2.59
C ARG A 17 18.75 -3.65 3.25
N ASP A 18 17.46 -3.64 3.60
CA ASP A 18 16.85 -2.52 4.32
C ASP A 18 17.38 -2.48 5.75
N LYS A 19 17.90 -1.33 6.18
CA LYS A 19 18.46 -1.13 7.52
C LYS A 19 17.38 -1.11 8.61
N THR A 20 16.10 -1.01 8.23
CA THR A 20 14.96 -1.05 9.14
C THR A 20 14.40 -2.46 9.29
N ARG A 21 13.91 -2.78 10.49
CA ARG A 21 13.25 -4.06 10.74
C ARG A 21 12.05 -4.20 9.81
N THR A 22 12.07 -5.24 8.98
CA THR A 22 11.02 -5.58 8.03
C THR A 22 10.61 -7.04 8.24
N GLN A 23 9.31 -7.34 8.13
CA GLN A 23 8.76 -8.69 8.22
C GLN A 23 7.83 -8.91 7.03
N VAL A 24 7.99 -10.05 6.34
CA VAL A 24 7.20 -10.42 5.15
C VAL A 24 6.60 -11.80 5.37
N PHE A 25 5.27 -11.89 5.31
CA PHE A 25 4.52 -13.15 5.42
C PHE A 25 4.43 -13.86 4.06
N ASP A 26 3.98 -15.12 4.08
CA ASP A 26 3.72 -15.85 2.83
C ASP A 26 2.51 -15.28 2.09
N ILE A 27 2.40 -15.58 0.80
CA ILE A 27 1.26 -15.11 -0.01
C ILE A 27 -0.01 -15.84 0.44
N SER A 28 -1.01 -15.10 0.92
CA SER A 28 -2.31 -15.62 1.40
C SER A 28 -3.14 -16.24 0.27
N ASP A 29 -4.15 -17.07 0.58
CA ASP A 29 -4.97 -17.71 -0.46
C ASP A 29 -5.67 -16.72 -1.40
N LEU A 30 -5.90 -15.47 -0.97
CA LEU A 30 -6.40 -14.37 -1.80
C LEU A 30 -5.36 -13.79 -2.77
N GLY A 31 -4.11 -14.23 -2.70
CA GLY A 31 -3.01 -13.75 -3.52
C GLY A 31 -2.32 -12.50 -2.98
N LEU A 32 -2.53 -12.13 -1.71
CA LEU A 32 -1.95 -10.94 -1.10
C LEU A 32 -0.71 -11.28 -0.27
N VAL A 33 0.24 -10.35 -0.21
CA VAL A 33 1.39 -10.41 0.71
C VAL A 33 1.20 -9.35 1.77
N GLU A 34 1.17 -9.79 3.02
CA GLU A 34 1.22 -8.89 4.17
C GLU A 34 2.68 -8.67 4.58
N MET A 35 3.01 -7.43 4.95
CA MET A 35 4.33 -7.10 5.46
C MET A 35 4.27 -5.94 6.44
N THR A 36 5.24 -5.87 7.33
CA THR A 36 5.47 -4.70 8.19
C THR A 36 6.87 -4.18 7.99
N ARG A 37 7.03 -2.85 8.07
CA ARG A 37 8.32 -2.16 8.04
C ARG A 37 8.34 -1.16 9.16
N LYS A 38 9.39 -1.18 10.00
CA LYS A 38 9.53 -0.25 11.11
C LYS A 38 9.64 1.19 10.59
N ARG A 39 8.74 2.06 11.06
CA ARG A 39 8.82 3.51 10.81
C ARG A 39 9.98 4.10 11.61
N ILE A 40 10.85 4.84 10.92
CA ILE A 40 12.01 5.54 11.50
C ILE A 40 11.90 7.06 11.35
N GLY A 41 10.91 7.56 10.61
CA GLY A 41 10.66 8.97 10.39
C GLY A 41 9.37 9.18 9.62
N GLU A 42 9.13 10.41 9.17
CA GLU A 42 8.07 10.73 8.22
C GLU A 42 8.35 10.07 6.86
N GLY A 43 7.28 9.59 6.21
CA GLY A 43 7.37 9.08 4.86
C GLY A 43 7.39 10.22 3.84
N LEU A 44 7.73 9.90 2.59
CA LEU A 44 7.80 10.91 1.53
C LEU A 44 6.45 11.62 1.31
N LEU A 45 5.33 10.90 1.38
CA LEU A 45 4.03 11.53 1.20
C LEU A 45 3.73 12.49 2.33
N GLU A 46 4.04 12.14 3.58
CA GLU A 46 3.83 13.06 4.71
C GLU A 46 4.73 14.30 4.63
N SER A 47 5.97 14.16 4.15
CA SER A 47 6.91 15.27 4.07
C SER A 47 6.72 16.17 2.84
N PHE A 48 6.21 15.64 1.73
CA PHE A 48 6.20 16.34 0.44
C PHE A 48 4.81 16.51 -0.20
N ALA A 49 3.78 15.87 0.34
CA ALA A 49 2.43 15.99 -0.19
C ALA A 49 1.49 16.70 0.77
N LYS A 50 0.42 17.26 0.22
CA LYS A 50 -0.76 17.73 0.95
C LYS A 50 -1.95 16.90 0.50
N ALA A 51 -2.99 16.84 1.33
CA ALA A 51 -4.25 16.24 0.91
C ALA A 51 -4.78 16.96 -0.33
N CYS A 52 -5.29 16.19 -1.30
CA CYS A 52 -5.94 16.76 -2.48
C CYS A 52 -7.17 17.57 -2.06
N GLU A 53 -7.26 18.82 -2.49
CA GLU A 53 -8.34 19.73 -2.12
C GLU A 53 -9.69 19.28 -2.68
N ASP A 54 -9.71 18.66 -3.86
CA ASP A 54 -10.94 18.23 -4.53
C ASP A 54 -11.53 16.96 -3.88
N CYS A 55 -10.72 15.90 -3.74
CA CYS A 55 -11.21 14.61 -3.27
C CYS A 55 -10.91 14.33 -1.79
N GLY A 56 -10.21 15.23 -1.09
CA GLY A 56 -9.80 15.02 0.31
C GLY A 56 -8.89 13.81 0.52
N GLY A 57 -8.16 13.37 -0.52
CA GLY A 57 -7.33 12.17 -0.49
C GLY A 57 -8.07 10.85 -0.73
N ARG A 58 -9.39 10.87 -1.02
CA ARG A 58 -10.17 9.65 -1.33
C ARG A 58 -9.82 9.03 -2.68
N GLY A 59 -9.28 9.82 -3.61
CA GLY A 59 -9.00 9.37 -4.98
C GLY A 59 -10.25 9.16 -5.84
N LEU A 60 -11.38 9.75 -5.45
CA LEU A 60 -12.67 9.64 -6.12
C LEU A 60 -13.33 11.01 -6.19
N ASN A 61 -13.81 11.39 -7.38
CA ASN A 61 -14.77 12.47 -7.57
C ASN A 61 -16.14 11.84 -7.71
N LEU A 62 -17.07 12.27 -6.87
CA LEU A 62 -18.43 11.76 -6.93
C LEU A 62 -19.23 12.60 -7.91
N ASP A 63 -20.12 11.96 -8.63
CA ASP A 63 -21.07 12.63 -9.50
C ASP A 63 -22.18 13.21 -8.63
N ASP A 64 -22.20 14.54 -8.50
CA ASP A 64 -23.16 15.25 -7.66
C ASP A 64 -24.60 15.08 -8.14
N ASP A 65 -24.83 14.92 -9.45
CA ASP A 65 -26.16 14.72 -10.02
C ASP A 65 -26.72 13.33 -9.65
N LEU A 66 -25.85 12.32 -9.59
CA LEU A 66 -26.24 10.98 -9.12
C LEU A 66 -26.47 10.93 -7.61
N LEU A 67 -25.75 11.75 -6.83
CA LEU A 67 -25.91 11.83 -5.37
C LEU A 67 -27.12 12.65 -4.93
N ALA A 68 -27.50 13.67 -5.71
CA ALA A 68 -28.68 14.49 -5.46
C ALA A 68 -30.01 13.71 -5.62
N GLY A 69 -29.93 12.46 -6.08
CA GLY A 69 -31.08 11.64 -6.42
C GLY A 69 -31.62 12.09 -7.77
N SER A 70 -31.72 11.16 -8.70
CA SER A 70 -32.37 11.39 -9.99
C SER A 70 -33.81 11.87 -9.74
N GLY A 71 -34.02 13.17 -9.92
CA GLY A 71 -35.32 13.77 -10.22
C GLY A 71 -35.44 13.92 -11.72
#